data_AF-A0A922ESG8-F1
#
_entry.id   AF-A0A922ESG8-F1
#
_cell.length_a   1.000
_cell.length_b   1.000
_cell.length_c   1.000
_cell.angle_alpha   90.00
_cell.angle_beta   90.00
_cell.angle_gamma   90.00
#
_symmetry.space_group_name_H-M   'P 1'
#
loop_
_entity.id
_entity.type
_entity.pdbx_description
1 polymer ?
#
loop_
_entity_poly.entity_id
_entity_poly.type
_entity_poly.pdbx_seq_one_letter_code
_entity_poly.pdbx_strand_id
1 'polypeptide(L)'
;MTSQQVIIHLANRDRLAHTSLKWDISENTCTIINTVSESACVVKRLKAARGDKIAAICNKKLQAMASASFLKSSPVLDKSEWVKGQTLRQPSFSVVRCHPATAASALTIRAGSYADELVKTAKTVASPGRGILAMDESNATCGKRLASIGLENTEANRQAYRTLLVTAPGLGQYISGAILFEETLYQSTTDGKKIVDILVEQKIVPGIKVDKGLVPLAGSNNESWCQGLDGLASRTAAYYQQGARFAKWRTVVSIPNGPSALAVKEAAWGLARYAAISQDNGLVPIVEPEILLDGEHGIDRTFEVALKVWSEVFFYLAENNVLFEGILLKPSMVTPGAECKERATPQQVADYTLKLLHRRIPPSVPGIMFLSGGQSEVEATLNLNAMNQSPHPWHVSFSYARALQNTCLKTWGGRPENVKAAQDALLLRANANSLAQLGKYTGEGESEEAKKGMFVKGYVY
;
A
#
# COMPACT_ATOMS: atom_id res chain seq x y z
N MET A 1 52.28 -5.05 28.33
CA MET A 1 50.99 -4.70 27.73
C MET A 1 50.11 -5.94 27.83
N THR A 2 49.12 -5.94 28.71
CA THR A 2 48.18 -7.05 28.89
C THR A 2 47.18 -7.02 27.74
N SER A 3 47.12 -8.09 26.92
CA SER A 3 46.15 -8.21 25.81
C SER A 3 44.73 -8.27 26.39
N GLN A 4 43.86 -7.36 25.91
CA GLN A 4 42.43 -7.38 26.22
C GLN A 4 41.73 -8.26 25.17
N GLN A 5 41.11 -9.34 25.64
CA GLN A 5 40.33 -10.25 24.81
C GLN A 5 38.86 -10.14 25.17
N VAL A 6 37.99 -10.02 24.16
CA VAL A 6 36.54 -9.93 24.32
C VAL A 6 35.91 -11.16 23.67
N ILE A 7 35.02 -11.84 24.41
CA ILE A 7 34.23 -12.97 23.90
C ILE A 7 32.82 -12.47 23.61
N ILE A 8 32.36 -12.67 22.39
CA ILE A 8 31.03 -12.26 21.92
C ILE A 8 30.21 -13.51 21.59
N HIS A 9 29.03 -13.63 22.19
CA HIS A 9 28.08 -14.71 21.91
C HIS A 9 26.99 -14.22 20.96
N LEU A 10 26.88 -14.86 19.79
CA LEU A 10 25.83 -14.57 18.82
C LEU A 10 24.79 -15.70 18.86
N ALA A 11 23.54 -15.33 19.14
CA ALA A 11 22.39 -16.22 19.07
C ALA A 11 21.65 -15.97 17.75
N ASN A 12 21.53 -17.01 16.91
CA ASN A 12 20.79 -16.92 15.66
C ASN A 12 19.32 -17.27 15.92
N ARG A 13 18.39 -16.32 15.71
CA ARG A 13 16.97 -16.53 16.05
C ARG A 13 16.27 -17.61 15.22
N ASP A 14 16.84 -18.00 14.09
CA ASP A 14 16.21 -18.95 13.15
C ASP A 14 16.88 -20.33 13.09
N ARG A 15 17.97 -20.56 13.84
CA ARG A 15 18.59 -21.89 14.00
C ARG A 15 19.18 -21.97 15.39
N LEU A 16 18.70 -22.91 16.21
CA LEU A 16 19.15 -23.23 17.58
C LEU A 16 20.66 -23.61 17.63
N ALA A 17 21.53 -22.64 17.36
CA ALA A 17 22.97 -22.76 17.28
C ALA A 17 23.59 -21.53 17.94
N HIS A 18 24.51 -21.77 18.87
CA HIS A 18 25.29 -20.72 19.53
C HIS A 18 26.70 -20.71 18.95
N THR A 19 27.12 -19.53 18.47
CA THR A 19 28.50 -19.31 18.00
C THR A 19 29.18 -18.32 18.93
N SER A 20 30.38 -18.69 19.39
CA SER A 20 31.22 -17.84 20.22
C SER A 20 32.43 -17.37 19.41
N LEU A 21 32.64 -16.06 19.39
CA LEU A 21 33.75 -15.40 18.71
C LEU A 21 34.71 -14.82 19.75
N LYS A 22 36.01 -14.99 19.52
CA LYS A 22 37.07 -14.29 20.26
C LYS A 22 37.59 -13.16 19.39
N TRP A 23 37.58 -11.95 19.93
CA TRP A 23 38.19 -10.81 19.29
C TRP A 23 39.40 -10.35 20.10
N ASP A 24 40.58 -10.34 19.46
CA ASP A 24 41.80 -9.77 20.05
C ASP A 24 41.95 -8.33 19.57
N ILE A 25 41.82 -7.39 20.52
CA ILE A 25 41.80 -5.96 20.23
C ILE A 25 43.18 -5.47 19.78
N SER A 26 44.25 -6.13 20.21
CA SER A 26 45.62 -5.70 19.89
C SER A 26 46.05 -6.06 18.47
N GLU A 27 45.50 -7.14 17.92
CA GLU A 27 45.81 -7.63 16.57
C GLU A 27 44.68 -7.37 15.57
N ASN A 28 43.51 -6.89 16.04
CA ASN A 28 42.30 -6.68 15.26
C ASN A 28 41.84 -7.93 14.49
N THR A 29 42.03 -9.11 15.09
CA THR A 29 41.70 -10.42 14.52
C THR A 29 40.52 -11.05 15.25
N CYS A 30 39.62 -11.70 14.49
CA CYS A 30 38.45 -12.39 15.02
C CYS A 30 38.54 -13.90 14.72
N THR A 31 38.44 -14.73 15.75
CA THR A 31 38.55 -16.19 15.64
C THR A 31 37.29 -16.87 16.20
N ILE A 32 36.72 -17.80 15.45
CA ILE A 32 35.60 -18.64 15.92
C ILE A 32 36.17 -19.66 16.91
N ILE A 33 35.66 -19.66 18.14
CA ILE A 33 36.17 -20.53 19.22
C ILE A 33 35.30 -21.76 19.43
N ASN A 34 33.98 -21.64 19.20
CA ASN A 34 33.08 -22.77 19.38
C ASN A 34 31.76 -22.59 18.62
N THR A 35 31.23 -23.69 18.10
CA THR A 35 29.91 -23.77 17.47
C THR A 35 29.20 -24.99 18.03
N VAL A 36 28.12 -24.79 18.78
CA VAL A 36 27.32 -25.89 19.33
C VAL A 36 25.98 -25.92 18.61
N SER A 37 25.68 -27.01 17.91
CA SER A 37 24.34 -27.31 17.39
C SER A 37 23.62 -28.22 18.38
N GLU A 38 22.50 -27.77 18.96
CA GLU A 38 21.65 -28.66 19.74
C GLU A 38 20.90 -29.62 18.81
N SER A 39 21.45 -30.80 18.60
CA SER A 39 20.75 -31.94 17.99
C SER A 39 21.05 -33.20 18.78
N ALA A 40 20.94 -33.14 20.12
CA ALA A 40 20.92 -34.30 21.01
C ALA A 40 20.56 -33.92 22.47
N CYS A 41 19.47 -33.18 22.72
CA CYS A 41 19.00 -32.97 24.10
C CYS A 41 17.49 -32.69 24.22
N VAL A 42 16.65 -33.62 23.75
CA VAL A 42 15.20 -33.62 24.08
C VAL A 42 14.73 -35.01 24.59
N VAL A 43 15.66 -35.88 25.02
CA VAL A 43 15.31 -37.17 25.64
C VAL A 43 15.99 -37.30 27.00
N LYS A 44 15.49 -36.56 27.99
CA LYS A 44 15.55 -36.86 29.44
C LYS A 44 15.02 -35.67 30.26
N ARG A 45 13.71 -35.47 30.26
CA ARG A 45 12.94 -34.83 31.35
C ARG A 45 11.47 -34.86 30.98
N LEU A 46 10.85 -36.02 31.18
CA LEU A 46 9.41 -36.22 31.40
C LEU A 46 9.20 -37.71 31.69
N LYS A 47 9.60 -38.11 32.90
CA LYS A 47 9.16 -39.34 33.55
C LYS A 47 8.78 -38.97 34.98
N ALA A 48 7.51 -38.62 35.18
CA ALA A 48 6.80 -38.85 36.43
C ALA A 48 5.29 -38.61 36.22
N ALA A 49 4.52 -39.63 36.57
CA ALA A 49 3.07 -39.64 36.88
C ALA A 49 2.04 -39.79 35.74
N ARG A 50 1.67 -41.07 35.51
CA ARG A 50 0.31 -41.69 35.46
C ARG A 50 -0.74 -41.07 34.50
N GLY A 51 -1.48 -41.80 33.66
CA GLY A 51 -1.61 -43.24 33.42
C GLY A 51 -2.66 -43.51 32.32
N ASP A 52 -2.59 -44.71 31.73
CA ASP A 52 -3.66 -45.49 31.09
C ASP A 52 -4.37 -45.01 29.80
N LYS A 53 -3.96 -45.59 28.65
CA LYS A 53 -4.71 -46.62 27.83
C LYS A 53 -4.46 -46.51 26.30
N ILE A 54 -3.76 -47.53 25.79
CA ILE A 54 -4.11 -48.43 24.65
C ILE A 54 -4.40 -47.85 23.24
N ALA A 55 -3.57 -48.36 22.29
CA ALA A 55 -3.81 -48.66 20.86
C ALA A 55 -4.04 -47.49 19.88
N ALA A 56 -3.65 -47.52 18.61
CA ALA A 56 -2.75 -48.30 17.74
C ALA A 56 -2.81 -47.60 16.37
N ILE A 57 -1.76 -47.67 15.54
CA ILE A 57 -1.77 -47.96 14.09
C ILE A 57 -0.49 -47.43 13.40
N CYS A 58 0.25 -48.41 12.86
CA CYS A 58 1.25 -48.47 11.77
C CYS A 58 1.89 -47.18 11.20
N ASN A 59 3.22 -47.03 11.19
CA ASN A 59 4.28 -47.77 10.47
C ASN A 59 4.44 -47.35 8.98
N LYS A 60 5.51 -46.60 8.65
CA LYS A 60 6.49 -46.98 7.61
C LYS A 60 7.67 -46.00 7.45
N LYS A 61 8.86 -46.61 7.40
CA LYS A 61 10.12 -46.25 6.70
C LYS A 61 11.08 -45.23 7.34
N LEU A 62 12.05 -45.79 8.05
CA LEU A 62 13.39 -45.22 8.26
C LEU A 62 14.40 -46.38 8.17
N GLN A 63 15.27 -46.35 7.16
CA GLN A 63 16.53 -47.10 6.95
C GLN A 63 16.92 -46.86 5.47
N ALA A 64 18.16 -46.64 5.05
CA ALA A 64 19.45 -46.50 5.70
C ALA A 64 20.45 -46.01 4.63
N MET A 65 21.59 -45.46 5.06
CA MET A 65 22.96 -45.80 4.63
C MET A 65 23.88 -44.58 4.49
N ALA A 66 24.81 -44.51 5.44
CA ALA A 66 26.08 -43.81 5.35
C ALA A 66 27.16 -44.80 4.87
N SER A 67 28.17 -44.32 4.15
CA SER A 67 29.50 -44.92 4.13
C SER A 67 30.53 -43.91 3.62
N ALA A 68 31.59 -43.71 4.42
CA ALA A 68 32.81 -42.99 4.07
C ALA A 68 33.95 -44.00 3.98
N SER A 69 34.97 -43.74 3.14
CA SER A 69 36.25 -44.46 3.14
C SER A 69 37.37 -43.62 2.51
N PHE A 70 38.59 -43.93 2.95
CA PHE A 70 39.82 -43.13 3.05
C PHE A 70 40.75 -43.08 1.81
N LEU A 71 41.71 -42.13 1.87
CA LEU A 71 42.89 -41.89 1.02
C LEU A 71 43.93 -43.04 0.96
N LYS A 72 44.61 -43.23 -0.19
CA LYS A 72 46.08 -42.99 -0.39
C LYS A 72 46.68 -43.51 -1.74
N SER A 73 47.51 -42.64 -2.33
CA SER A 73 48.79 -42.80 -3.10
C SER A 73 49.02 -43.84 -4.22
N SER A 74 49.51 -43.34 -5.37
CA SER A 74 50.11 -44.03 -6.54
C SER A 74 51.47 -44.69 -6.28
N PRO A 75 51.97 -45.55 -7.21
CA PRO A 75 53.09 -45.11 -8.08
C PRO A 75 53.19 -45.70 -9.52
N VAL A 76 53.86 -44.91 -10.38
CA VAL A 76 54.84 -45.22 -11.47
C VAL A 76 54.39 -46.02 -12.71
N LEU A 77 54.49 -45.36 -13.88
CA LEU A 77 54.48 -45.94 -15.23
C LEU A 77 55.84 -45.68 -15.90
N ASP A 78 56.42 -46.75 -16.48
CA ASP A 78 57.69 -46.78 -17.21
C ASP A 78 57.48 -46.63 -18.74
N LYS A 79 58.55 -46.20 -19.43
CA LYS A 79 58.62 -45.68 -20.80
C LYS A 79 58.87 -46.74 -21.87
N SER A 80 58.09 -46.73 -22.94
CA SER A 80 58.41 -47.07 -24.36
C SER A 80 57.07 -46.95 -25.12
N GLU A 81 56.86 -46.28 -26.26
CA GLU A 81 57.62 -45.99 -27.47
C GLU A 81 57.17 -44.59 -27.99
N TRP A 82 58.08 -43.66 -28.26
CA TRP A 82 58.67 -43.33 -29.57
C TRP A 82 57.72 -43.05 -30.77
N VAL A 83 57.52 -41.73 -30.97
CA VAL A 83 57.57 -40.98 -32.23
C VAL A 83 56.42 -41.14 -33.24
N LYS A 84 55.62 -40.05 -33.32
CA LYS A 84 55.47 -39.25 -34.55
C LYS A 84 54.72 -37.95 -34.27
N GLY A 85 55.26 -36.85 -34.81
CA GLY A 85 54.47 -35.74 -35.32
C GLY A 85 54.05 -34.68 -34.32
N GLN A 86 54.73 -33.53 -34.36
CA GLN A 86 54.29 -32.28 -33.75
C GLN A 86 52.90 -31.86 -34.25
N THR A 87 52.00 -31.57 -33.32
CA THR A 87 50.97 -30.55 -33.49
C THR A 87 50.95 -29.71 -32.22
N LEU A 88 51.11 -28.40 -32.38
CA LEU A 88 50.93 -27.42 -31.31
C LEU A 88 49.57 -27.67 -30.64
N ARG A 89 49.57 -28.15 -29.39
CA ARG A 89 48.36 -28.19 -28.57
C ARG A 89 47.90 -26.76 -28.34
N GLN A 90 46.78 -26.39 -28.96
CA GLN A 90 45.98 -25.28 -28.47
C GLN A 90 45.62 -25.52 -27.00
N PRO A 91 45.54 -24.48 -26.16
CA PRO A 91 45.04 -24.64 -24.81
C PRO A 91 43.63 -25.22 -24.90
N SER A 92 43.41 -26.38 -24.28
CA SER A 92 42.09 -26.92 -24.07
C SER A 92 41.33 -25.93 -23.20
N PHE A 93 40.53 -25.07 -23.81
CA PHE A 93 39.50 -24.34 -23.09
C PHE A 93 38.50 -25.39 -22.62
N SER A 94 38.52 -25.69 -21.32
CA SER A 94 37.40 -26.32 -20.65
C SER A 94 36.22 -25.36 -20.79
N VAL A 95 35.38 -25.55 -21.80
CA VAL A 95 34.07 -24.92 -21.82
C VAL A 95 33.30 -25.56 -20.68
N VAL A 96 33.35 -24.92 -19.51
CA VAL A 96 32.36 -25.16 -18.46
C VAL A 96 31.05 -24.70 -19.07
N ARG A 97 30.32 -25.63 -19.69
CA ARG A 97 28.88 -25.45 -19.87
C ARG A 97 28.30 -25.45 -18.47
N CYS A 98 28.18 -24.26 -17.91
CA CYS A 98 27.24 -23.99 -16.83
C CYS A 98 25.88 -24.45 -17.35
N HIS A 99 25.51 -25.68 -17.02
CA HIS A 99 24.11 -26.02 -16.97
C HIS A 99 23.57 -25.09 -15.89
N PRO A 100 22.52 -24.28 -16.16
CA PRO A 100 21.85 -23.57 -15.10
C PRO A 100 21.18 -24.62 -14.21
N ALA A 101 21.96 -25.18 -13.29
CA ALA A 101 21.45 -25.88 -12.15
C ALA A 101 20.77 -24.81 -11.30
N THR A 102 19.48 -25.02 -11.06
CA THR A 102 18.50 -24.05 -10.58
C THR A 102 17.98 -23.14 -11.69
N ALA A 103 16.85 -23.54 -12.28
CA ALA A 103 15.86 -22.54 -12.62
C ALA A 103 15.75 -21.63 -11.40
N ALA A 104 16.18 -20.39 -11.52
CA ALA A 104 15.71 -19.37 -10.61
C ALA A 104 14.19 -19.57 -10.61
N SER A 105 13.64 -20.00 -9.47
CA SER A 105 12.21 -19.85 -9.25
C SER A 105 12.00 -18.37 -9.47
N ALA A 106 11.51 -18.01 -10.65
CA ALA A 106 11.01 -16.67 -10.90
C ALA A 106 9.95 -16.55 -9.83
N LEU A 107 10.30 -15.86 -8.73
CA LEU A 107 9.45 -15.62 -7.59
C LEU A 107 8.36 -14.73 -8.17
N THR A 108 7.42 -15.38 -8.85
CA THR A 108 6.33 -14.73 -9.54
C THR A 108 5.52 -14.26 -8.37
N ILE A 109 5.67 -12.98 -8.02
CA ILE A 109 4.85 -12.36 -7.00
C ILE A 109 3.42 -12.55 -7.49
N ARG A 110 2.70 -13.45 -6.84
CA ARG A 110 1.30 -13.77 -7.14
C ARG A 110 0.53 -13.51 -5.86
N ALA A 111 -0.49 -12.67 -5.97
CA ALA A 111 -1.49 -12.45 -4.94
C ALA A 111 -2.44 -13.66 -4.83
N GLY A 112 -1.87 -14.82 -4.48
CA GLY A 112 -2.58 -16.08 -4.30
C GLY A 112 -3.52 -16.41 -5.46
N SER A 113 -4.75 -16.82 -5.11
CA SER A 113 -5.83 -17.15 -6.06
C SER A 113 -6.51 -15.94 -6.72
N TYR A 114 -6.23 -14.72 -6.25
CA TYR A 114 -6.94 -13.51 -6.69
C TYR A 114 -6.16 -12.65 -7.69
N ALA A 115 -4.94 -13.03 -8.06
CA ALA A 115 -4.05 -12.19 -8.88
C ALA A 115 -4.73 -11.59 -10.13
N ASP A 116 -5.38 -12.41 -10.95
CA ASP A 116 -6.04 -11.93 -12.18
C ASP A 116 -7.26 -11.02 -11.88
N GLU A 117 -8.03 -11.34 -10.84
CA GLU A 117 -9.18 -10.52 -10.41
C GLU A 117 -8.73 -9.15 -9.89
N LEU A 118 -7.63 -9.11 -9.12
CA LEU A 118 -7.04 -7.89 -8.60
C LEU A 118 -6.58 -6.99 -9.75
N VAL A 119 -5.84 -7.53 -10.72
CA VAL A 119 -5.37 -6.77 -11.90
C VAL A 119 -6.57 -6.24 -12.71
N LYS A 120 -7.59 -7.07 -12.92
CA LYS A 120 -8.82 -6.66 -13.62
C LYS A 120 -9.56 -5.55 -12.88
N THR A 121 -9.70 -5.68 -11.56
CA THR A 121 -10.39 -4.71 -10.71
C THR A 121 -9.64 -3.38 -10.71
N ALA A 122 -8.33 -3.41 -10.50
CA ALA A 122 -7.51 -2.20 -10.48
C ALA A 122 -7.58 -1.44 -11.81
N LYS A 123 -7.52 -2.14 -12.95
CA LYS A 123 -7.73 -1.55 -14.29
C LYS A 123 -9.16 -1.02 -14.50
N THR A 124 -10.17 -1.69 -13.94
CA THR A 124 -11.57 -1.24 -14.04
C THR A 124 -11.78 0.07 -13.27
N VAL A 125 -11.21 0.16 -12.06
CA VAL A 125 -11.24 1.37 -11.26
C VAL A 125 -10.42 2.49 -11.93
N ALA A 126 -9.27 2.16 -12.53
CA ALA A 126 -8.43 3.08 -13.29
C ALA A 126 -8.86 3.23 -14.77
N SER A 127 -10.17 3.38 -15.02
CA SER A 127 -10.70 3.49 -16.39
C SER A 127 -10.75 4.95 -16.90
N PRO A 128 -10.50 5.20 -18.19
CA PRO A 128 -10.53 6.54 -18.78
C PRO A 128 -11.82 7.31 -18.49
N GLY A 129 -11.69 8.60 -18.18
CA GLY A 129 -12.79 9.49 -17.86
C GLY A 129 -13.46 9.20 -16.51
N ARG A 130 -12.89 8.34 -15.66
CA ARG A 130 -13.51 7.98 -14.37
C ARG A 130 -12.53 8.10 -13.21
N GLY A 131 -13.09 8.28 -12.01
CA GLY A 131 -12.34 8.28 -10.76
C GLY A 131 -13.15 7.72 -9.59
N ILE A 132 -12.67 7.94 -8.37
CA ILE A 132 -13.24 7.35 -7.16
C ILE A 132 -13.97 8.41 -6.33
N LEU A 133 -15.20 8.09 -5.93
CA LEU A 133 -15.94 8.81 -4.90
C LEU A 133 -15.52 8.29 -3.51
N ALA A 134 -14.81 9.09 -2.73
CA ALA A 134 -14.42 8.75 -1.37
C ALA A 134 -15.51 9.18 -0.37
N MET A 135 -16.42 8.26 -0.03
CA MET A 135 -17.54 8.47 0.91
C MET A 135 -17.37 7.62 2.18
N ASP A 136 -16.11 7.41 2.56
CA ASP A 136 -15.66 6.58 3.67
C ASP A 136 -15.41 7.36 4.96
N GLU A 137 -16.04 8.53 5.11
CA GLU A 137 -15.99 9.25 6.37
C GLU A 137 -16.51 8.35 7.50
N SER A 138 -15.73 8.26 8.57
CA SER A 138 -16.15 7.63 9.82
C SER A 138 -17.41 8.32 10.36
N ASN A 139 -18.14 7.67 11.27
CA ASN A 139 -19.32 8.29 11.88
C ASN A 139 -19.00 9.65 12.51
N ALA A 140 -17.82 9.80 13.13
CA ALA A 140 -17.37 11.08 13.70
C ALA A 140 -17.13 12.14 12.61
N THR A 141 -16.45 11.79 11.53
CA THR A 141 -16.13 12.74 10.45
C THR A 141 -17.35 13.09 9.61
N CYS A 142 -18.22 12.13 9.32
CA CYS A 142 -19.51 12.40 8.70
C CYS A 142 -20.35 13.33 9.58
N GLY A 143 -20.33 13.14 10.91
CA GLY A 143 -20.98 14.03 11.86
C GLY A 143 -20.50 15.48 11.78
N LYS A 144 -19.18 15.73 11.67
CA LYS A 144 -18.64 17.09 11.44
C LYS A 144 -19.16 17.70 10.14
N ARG A 145 -19.32 16.89 9.08
CA ARG A 145 -19.87 17.35 7.79
C ARG A 145 -21.36 17.67 7.90
N LEU A 146 -22.15 16.82 8.54
CA LEU A 146 -23.59 17.07 8.78
C LEU A 146 -23.81 18.32 9.65
N ALA A 147 -23.01 18.49 10.70
CA ALA A 147 -23.08 19.67 11.56
C ALA A 147 -22.83 20.98 10.79
N SER A 148 -21.99 20.97 9.75
CA SER A 148 -21.72 22.15 8.92
C SER A 148 -22.93 22.66 8.11
N ILE A 149 -23.97 21.82 7.96
CA ILE A 149 -25.26 22.17 7.34
C ILE A 149 -26.41 22.17 8.36
N GLY A 150 -26.10 22.14 9.66
CA GLY A 150 -27.08 22.17 10.73
C GLY A 150 -27.79 20.85 11.02
N LEU A 151 -27.25 19.71 10.57
CA LEU A 151 -27.83 18.38 10.80
C LEU A 151 -27.16 17.65 11.95
N GLU A 152 -27.96 16.90 12.72
CA GLU A 152 -27.47 16.01 13.77
C GLU A 152 -26.82 14.75 13.18
N ASN A 153 -25.80 14.21 13.87
CA ASN A 153 -25.11 12.98 13.49
C ASN A 153 -25.88 11.71 13.88
N THR A 154 -27.05 11.50 13.28
CA THR A 154 -27.85 10.26 13.43
C THR A 154 -27.54 9.28 12.31
N GLU A 155 -27.77 7.98 12.54
CA GLU A 155 -27.65 6.96 11.50
C GLU A 155 -28.54 7.27 10.29
N ALA A 156 -29.80 7.69 10.54
CA ALA A 156 -30.74 8.06 9.48
C ALA A 156 -30.21 9.20 8.60
N ASN A 157 -29.58 10.23 9.19
CA ASN A 157 -29.00 11.33 8.42
C ASN A 157 -27.77 10.89 7.61
N ARG A 158 -26.92 10.01 8.18
CA ARG A 158 -25.78 9.44 7.45
C ARG A 158 -26.27 8.58 6.28
N GLN A 159 -27.24 7.70 6.51
CA GLN A 159 -27.87 6.86 5.50
C GLN A 159 -28.52 7.71 4.39
N ALA A 160 -29.28 8.74 4.75
CA ALA A 160 -29.91 9.66 3.80
C ALA A 160 -28.85 10.36 2.93
N TYR A 161 -27.76 10.82 3.53
CA TYR A 161 -26.66 11.44 2.79
C TYR A 161 -25.98 10.45 1.83
N ARG A 162 -25.69 9.22 2.27
CA ARG A 162 -25.12 8.19 1.38
C ARG A 162 -26.08 7.80 0.26
N THR A 163 -27.36 7.66 0.58
CA THR A 163 -28.43 7.37 -0.39
C THR A 163 -28.47 8.45 -1.46
N LEU A 164 -28.45 9.73 -1.06
CA LEU A 164 -28.41 10.86 -1.99
C LEU A 164 -27.25 10.77 -2.98
N LEU A 165 -26.05 10.43 -2.49
CA LEU A 165 -24.86 10.31 -3.34
C LEU A 165 -24.99 9.15 -4.33
N VAL A 166 -25.27 7.94 -3.85
CA VAL A 166 -25.22 6.71 -4.66
C VAL A 166 -26.41 6.55 -5.60
N THR A 167 -27.52 7.24 -5.35
CA THR A 167 -28.72 7.20 -6.22
C THR A 167 -28.72 8.28 -7.29
N ALA A 168 -27.69 9.13 -7.37
CA ALA A 168 -27.56 10.12 -8.44
C ALA A 168 -27.56 9.43 -9.82
N PRO A 169 -28.55 9.70 -10.69
CA PRO A 169 -28.66 9.00 -11.96
C PRO A 169 -27.48 9.30 -12.89
N GLY A 170 -26.83 8.25 -13.41
CA GLY A 170 -25.71 8.39 -14.34
C GLY A 170 -24.37 8.68 -13.68
N LEU A 171 -24.27 8.61 -12.35
CA LEU A 171 -23.01 8.80 -11.61
C LEU A 171 -21.90 7.86 -12.12
N GLY A 172 -22.27 6.64 -12.51
CA GLY A 172 -21.38 5.64 -13.08
C GLY A 172 -20.61 6.07 -14.34
N GLN A 173 -21.07 7.10 -15.05
CA GLN A 173 -20.36 7.65 -16.22
C GLN A 173 -19.00 8.27 -15.84
N TYR A 174 -18.90 8.78 -14.61
CA TYR A 174 -17.74 9.55 -14.13
C TYR A 174 -17.05 8.90 -12.93
N ILE A 175 -17.74 8.03 -12.21
CA ILE A 175 -17.22 7.36 -11.02
C ILE A 175 -17.04 5.88 -11.33
N SER A 176 -15.82 5.35 -11.17
CA SER A 176 -15.46 3.95 -11.36
C SER A 176 -15.44 3.15 -10.06
N GLY A 177 -15.20 3.80 -8.92
CA GLY A 177 -15.24 3.17 -7.61
C GLY A 177 -15.80 4.10 -6.54
N ALA A 178 -16.37 3.53 -5.48
CA ALA A 178 -16.79 4.27 -4.30
C ALA A 178 -16.20 3.64 -3.03
N ILE A 179 -15.43 4.41 -2.25
CA ILE A 179 -14.92 3.94 -0.96
C ILE A 179 -15.99 4.17 0.09
N LEU A 180 -16.39 3.12 0.78
CA LEU A 180 -17.42 3.11 1.81
C LEU A 180 -16.79 3.04 3.20
N PHE A 181 -17.52 3.52 4.20
CA PHE A 181 -17.31 3.17 5.59
C PHE A 181 -18.06 1.86 5.91
N GLU A 182 -17.64 1.14 6.95
CA GLU A 182 -18.21 -0.17 7.31
C GLU A 182 -19.73 -0.10 7.51
N GLU A 183 -20.23 0.92 8.22
CA GLU A 183 -21.68 1.15 8.39
C GLU A 183 -22.41 1.18 7.03
N THR A 184 -21.86 1.90 6.05
CA THR A 184 -22.45 2.06 4.72
C THR A 184 -22.38 0.79 3.86
N LEU A 185 -21.35 -0.03 4.03
CA LEU A 185 -21.19 -1.30 3.29
C LEU A 185 -22.32 -2.31 3.60
N TYR A 186 -22.85 -2.26 4.83
CA TYR A 186 -23.95 -3.11 5.30
C TYR A 186 -25.32 -2.41 5.30
N GLN A 187 -25.38 -1.12 4.96
CA GLN A 187 -26.62 -0.37 4.90
C GLN A 187 -27.42 -0.63 3.61
N SER A 188 -28.74 -0.54 3.77
CA SER A 188 -29.69 -0.35 2.68
C SER A 188 -30.15 1.11 2.62
N THR A 189 -30.74 1.50 1.50
CA THR A 189 -31.54 2.72 1.37
C THR A 189 -32.88 2.56 2.11
N THR A 190 -33.65 3.64 2.23
CA THR A 190 -34.95 3.64 2.93
C THR A 190 -36.01 2.77 2.24
N ASP A 191 -35.88 2.52 0.94
CA ASP A 191 -36.69 1.59 0.15
C ASP A 191 -36.15 0.13 0.16
N GLY A 192 -35.14 -0.15 1.00
CA GLY A 192 -34.66 -1.50 1.31
C GLY A 192 -33.56 -2.03 0.41
N LYS A 193 -33.16 -1.30 -0.64
CA LYS A 193 -32.11 -1.72 -1.57
C LYS A 193 -30.72 -1.56 -0.95
N LYS A 194 -29.86 -2.57 -1.08
CA LYS A 194 -28.49 -2.46 -0.53
C LYS A 194 -27.70 -1.39 -1.28
N ILE A 195 -26.94 -0.57 -0.55
CA ILE A 195 -26.10 0.48 -1.15
C ILE A 195 -25.09 -0.13 -2.14
N VAL A 196 -24.51 -1.28 -1.81
CA VAL A 196 -23.57 -2.00 -2.70
C VAL A 196 -24.20 -2.40 -4.03
N ASP A 197 -25.47 -2.81 -4.03
CA ASP A 197 -26.17 -3.25 -5.24
C ASP A 197 -26.43 -2.05 -6.18
N ILE A 198 -26.79 -0.90 -5.61
CA ILE A 198 -26.96 0.36 -6.37
C ILE A 198 -25.66 0.76 -7.08
N LEU A 199 -24.52 0.66 -6.38
CA LEU A 199 -23.21 0.96 -6.97
C LEU A 199 -22.91 0.01 -8.13
N VAL A 200 -23.09 -1.29 -7.94
CA VAL A 200 -22.82 -2.32 -8.96
C VAL A 200 -23.70 -2.14 -10.20
N GLU A 201 -24.98 -1.83 -10.02
CA GLU A 201 -25.89 -1.53 -11.14
C GLU A 201 -25.46 -0.32 -11.96
N GLN A 202 -24.87 0.68 -11.31
CA GLN A 202 -24.26 1.84 -11.97
C GLN A 202 -22.84 1.56 -12.48
N LYS A 203 -22.35 0.32 -12.41
CA LYS A 203 -20.98 -0.09 -12.79
C LYS A 203 -19.89 0.59 -11.95
N ILE A 204 -20.22 0.97 -10.72
CA ILE A 204 -19.29 1.53 -9.74
C ILE A 204 -18.82 0.39 -8.85
N VAL A 205 -17.51 0.18 -8.79
CA VAL A 205 -16.93 -0.87 -7.95
C VAL A 205 -17.06 -0.44 -6.47
N PRO A 206 -17.61 -1.27 -5.57
CA PRO A 206 -17.60 -0.98 -4.14
C PRO A 206 -16.21 -1.20 -3.54
N GLY A 207 -15.76 -0.26 -2.72
CA GLY A 207 -14.53 -0.38 -1.92
C GLY A 207 -14.79 -0.05 -0.46
N ILE A 208 -13.84 -0.40 0.41
CA ILE A 208 -14.01 -0.31 1.86
C ILE A 208 -12.79 0.30 2.54
N LYS A 209 -13.00 1.26 3.46
CA LYS A 209 -11.95 1.71 4.38
C LYS A 209 -11.73 0.64 5.45
N VAL A 210 -10.48 0.19 5.63
CA VAL A 210 -10.16 -0.91 6.56
C VAL A 210 -9.18 -0.54 7.66
N ASP A 211 -8.57 0.65 7.59
CA ASP A 211 -7.77 1.21 8.68
C ASP A 211 -8.64 1.57 9.88
N LYS A 212 -8.05 1.53 11.08
CA LYS A 212 -8.69 1.92 12.34
C LYS A 212 -8.23 3.29 12.83
N GLY A 213 -7.80 4.14 11.90
CA GLY A 213 -7.41 5.52 12.20
C GLY A 213 -5.98 5.66 12.72
N LEU A 214 -5.64 6.91 13.02
CA LEU A 214 -4.32 7.34 13.45
C LEU A 214 -4.25 7.41 14.97
N VAL A 215 -3.10 7.06 15.52
CA VAL A 215 -2.77 7.26 16.93
C VAL A 215 -1.39 7.92 17.05
N PRO A 216 -1.10 8.62 18.16
CA PRO A 216 0.21 9.21 18.39
C PRO A 216 1.33 8.17 18.31
N LEU A 217 2.41 8.54 17.62
CA LEU A 217 3.62 7.72 17.56
C LEU A 217 4.47 8.01 18.81
N ALA A 218 4.56 7.04 19.71
CA ALA A 218 5.29 7.20 20.97
C ALA A 218 6.77 7.53 20.70
N GLY A 219 7.31 8.50 21.44
CA GLY A 219 8.70 8.95 21.27
C GLY A 219 8.96 9.80 20.03
N SER A 220 7.91 10.20 19.28
CA SER A 220 8.02 11.12 18.14
C SER A 220 7.65 12.56 18.52
N ASN A 221 7.92 13.50 17.62
CA ASN A 221 7.54 14.90 17.77
C ASN A 221 6.10 15.14 17.31
N ASN A 222 5.09 14.65 18.03
CA ASN A 222 3.67 14.73 17.62
C ASN A 222 3.39 14.16 16.22
N GLU A 223 4.13 13.11 15.83
CA GLU A 223 3.82 12.34 14.63
C GLU A 223 2.79 11.25 14.97
N SER A 224 2.25 10.58 13.96
CA SER A 224 1.23 9.56 14.13
C SER A 224 1.56 8.32 13.31
N TRP A 225 0.99 7.18 13.71
CA TRP A 225 0.97 5.96 12.90
C TRP A 225 -0.46 5.42 12.83
N CYS A 226 -0.72 4.53 11.88
CA CYS A 226 -2.05 4.03 11.61
C CYS A 226 -2.25 2.60 12.11
N GLN A 227 -3.36 2.37 12.81
CA GLN A 227 -3.74 1.07 13.35
C GLN A 227 -4.68 0.31 12.43
N GLY A 228 -4.84 -1.00 12.67
CA GLY A 228 -5.90 -1.81 12.04
C GLY A 228 -5.47 -3.17 11.51
N LEU A 229 -4.19 -3.55 11.63
CA LEU A 229 -3.68 -4.83 11.12
C LEU A 229 -4.26 -6.03 11.88
N ASP A 230 -4.58 -5.86 13.16
CA ASP A 230 -5.19 -6.89 13.99
C ASP A 230 -6.57 -7.27 13.43
N GLY A 231 -6.72 -8.57 13.12
CA GLY A 231 -7.92 -9.14 12.51
C GLY A 231 -8.20 -8.68 11.08
N LEU A 232 -7.26 -8.00 10.41
CA LEU A 232 -7.49 -7.43 9.07
C LEU A 232 -7.88 -8.51 8.05
N ALA A 233 -7.20 -9.66 8.03
CA ALA A 233 -7.48 -10.75 7.08
C ALA A 233 -8.95 -11.21 7.14
N SER A 234 -9.46 -11.49 8.35
CA SER A 234 -10.85 -11.87 8.57
C SER A 234 -11.82 -10.78 8.13
N ARG A 235 -11.51 -9.50 8.42
CA ARG A 235 -12.36 -8.38 7.98
C ARG A 235 -12.37 -8.26 6.45
N THR A 236 -11.22 -8.30 5.79
CA THR A 236 -11.13 -8.20 4.32
C THR A 236 -11.85 -9.34 3.61
N ALA A 237 -11.78 -10.58 4.15
CA ALA A 237 -12.55 -11.70 3.63
C ALA A 237 -14.07 -11.46 3.75
N ALA A 238 -14.53 -10.96 4.91
CA ALA A 238 -15.95 -10.63 5.11
C ALA A 238 -16.43 -9.48 4.20
N TYR A 239 -15.61 -8.45 4.00
CA TYR A 239 -15.93 -7.34 3.09
C TYR A 239 -15.98 -7.79 1.63
N TYR A 240 -15.09 -8.71 1.23
CA TYR A 240 -15.14 -9.31 -0.11
C TYR A 240 -16.47 -10.05 -0.35
N GLN A 241 -16.93 -10.83 0.65
CA GLN A 241 -18.24 -11.52 0.61
C GLN A 241 -19.41 -10.53 0.55
N GLN A 242 -19.29 -9.38 1.19
CA GLN A 242 -20.29 -8.30 1.16
C GLN A 242 -20.30 -7.50 -0.16
N GLY A 243 -19.33 -7.73 -1.05
CA GLY A 243 -19.29 -7.13 -2.39
C GLY A 243 -18.19 -6.09 -2.61
N ALA A 244 -17.37 -5.80 -1.60
CA ALA A 244 -16.19 -4.95 -1.80
C ALA A 244 -15.17 -5.65 -2.71
N ARG A 245 -14.47 -4.88 -3.56
CA ARG A 245 -13.41 -5.38 -4.45
C ARG A 245 -12.10 -4.61 -4.35
N PHE A 246 -12.10 -3.50 -3.62
CA PHE A 246 -10.89 -2.80 -3.23
C PHE A 246 -10.98 -2.29 -1.81
N ALA A 247 -9.84 -2.03 -1.20
CA ALA A 247 -9.73 -1.51 0.15
C ALA A 247 -8.99 -0.18 0.14
N LYS A 248 -9.11 0.59 1.22
CA LYS A 248 -8.35 1.81 1.45
C LYS A 248 -7.74 1.81 2.84
N TRP A 249 -6.47 2.19 2.94
CA TRP A 249 -5.77 2.40 4.20
C TRP A 249 -5.03 3.72 4.16
N ARG A 250 -5.41 4.64 5.05
CA ARG A 250 -4.78 5.95 5.16
C ARG A 250 -3.75 5.98 6.28
N THR A 251 -2.51 6.31 5.96
CA THR A 251 -1.51 6.77 6.95
C THR A 251 -1.11 8.21 6.65
N VAL A 252 -0.45 8.87 7.60
CA VAL A 252 -0.01 10.26 7.44
C VAL A 252 1.47 10.44 7.72
N VAL A 253 2.04 11.43 7.04
CA VAL A 253 3.39 11.92 7.26
C VAL A 253 3.30 13.44 7.38
N SER A 254 3.85 14.00 8.47
CA SER A 254 3.78 15.43 8.75
C SER A 254 5.10 16.12 8.40
N ILE A 255 5.03 17.28 7.74
CA ILE A 255 6.21 18.14 7.48
C ILE A 255 6.50 19.10 8.65
N PRO A 256 5.50 19.72 9.31
CA PRO A 256 5.79 20.57 10.48
C PRO A 256 6.35 19.79 11.66
N ASN A 257 5.90 18.54 11.83
CA ASN A 257 6.27 17.70 12.96
C ASN A 257 7.46 16.76 12.64
N GLY A 258 7.85 16.67 11.37
CA GLY A 258 8.87 15.76 10.86
C GLY A 258 8.97 15.79 9.32
N PRO A 259 9.21 14.70 8.59
CA PRO A 259 9.01 13.37 9.11
C PRO A 259 10.30 12.73 9.60
N SER A 260 10.23 12.19 10.81
CA SER A 260 11.30 11.36 11.34
C SER A 260 11.46 10.09 10.49
N ALA A 261 12.65 9.49 10.51
CA ALA A 261 12.87 8.21 9.84
C ALA A 261 11.92 7.11 10.39
N LEU A 262 11.58 7.18 11.68
CA LEU A 262 10.64 6.26 12.31
C LEU A 262 9.23 6.41 11.72
N ALA A 263 8.68 7.63 11.66
CA ALA A 263 7.34 7.85 11.14
C ALA A 263 7.20 7.44 9.66
N VAL A 264 8.20 7.74 8.83
CA VAL A 264 8.22 7.30 7.42
C VAL A 264 8.23 5.77 7.34
N LYS A 265 9.08 5.11 8.13
CA LYS A 265 9.18 3.65 8.16
C LYS A 265 7.88 3.00 8.63
N GLU A 266 7.27 3.49 9.71
CA GLU A 266 6.01 2.96 10.23
C GLU A 266 4.87 3.12 9.22
N ALA A 267 4.78 4.28 8.57
CA ALA A 267 3.82 4.52 7.50
C ALA A 267 4.01 3.52 6.33
N ALA A 268 5.24 3.35 5.85
CA ALA A 268 5.54 2.48 4.73
C ALA A 268 5.36 0.99 5.07
N TRP A 269 5.83 0.54 6.24
CA TRP A 269 5.69 -0.84 6.70
C TRP A 269 4.23 -1.21 6.92
N GLY A 270 3.45 -0.34 7.59
CA GLY A 270 2.03 -0.56 7.82
C GLY A 270 1.24 -0.70 6.52
N LEU A 271 1.49 0.18 5.55
CA LEU A 271 0.89 0.11 4.21
C LEU A 271 1.24 -1.18 3.47
N ALA A 272 2.49 -1.62 3.55
CA ALA A 272 2.92 -2.85 2.90
C ALA A 272 2.27 -4.11 3.47
N ARG A 273 2.18 -4.20 4.80
CA ARG A 273 1.46 -5.28 5.50
C ARG A 273 -0.02 -5.30 5.13
N TYR A 274 -0.67 -4.13 5.15
CA TYR A 274 -2.05 -3.97 4.75
C TYR A 274 -2.28 -4.42 3.29
N ALA A 275 -1.40 -4.02 2.37
CA ALA A 275 -1.55 -4.31 0.96
C ALA A 275 -1.47 -5.81 0.68
N ALA A 276 -0.47 -6.49 1.26
CA ALA A 276 -0.32 -7.94 1.14
C ALA A 276 -1.55 -8.70 1.69
N ILE A 277 -2.03 -8.33 2.89
CA ILE A 277 -3.22 -8.96 3.49
C ILE A 277 -4.46 -8.74 2.64
N SER A 278 -4.65 -7.53 2.09
CA SER A 278 -5.80 -7.21 1.23
C SER A 278 -5.79 -8.04 -0.04
N GLN A 279 -4.63 -8.17 -0.69
CA GLN A 279 -4.47 -8.97 -1.89
C GLN A 279 -4.75 -10.46 -1.65
N ASP A 280 -4.27 -11.00 -0.52
CA ASP A 280 -4.52 -12.39 -0.13
C ASP A 280 -6.02 -12.68 0.10
N ASN A 281 -6.82 -11.65 0.34
CA ASN A 281 -8.27 -11.72 0.56
C ASN A 281 -9.09 -11.09 -0.59
N GLY A 282 -8.50 -10.94 -1.78
CA GLY A 282 -9.21 -10.55 -3.00
C GLY A 282 -9.59 -9.07 -3.11
N LEU A 283 -9.00 -8.19 -2.29
CA LEU A 283 -9.23 -6.75 -2.36
C LEU A 283 -8.01 -6.02 -2.92
N VAL A 284 -8.20 -5.22 -3.97
CA VAL A 284 -7.16 -4.30 -4.48
C VAL A 284 -6.84 -3.26 -3.40
N PRO A 285 -5.61 -3.15 -2.87
CA PRO A 285 -5.29 -2.15 -1.88
C PRO A 285 -5.04 -0.79 -2.53
N ILE A 286 -5.73 0.24 -2.03
CA ILE A 286 -5.36 1.65 -2.25
C ILE A 286 -4.33 2.03 -1.18
N VAL A 287 -3.10 2.28 -1.63
CA VAL A 287 -1.97 2.67 -0.78
C VAL A 287 -1.94 4.19 -0.64
N GLU A 288 -2.26 4.71 0.54
CA GLU A 288 -2.43 6.15 0.83
C GLU A 288 -1.47 6.65 1.92
N PRO A 289 -0.21 6.98 1.56
CA PRO A 289 0.70 7.74 2.42
C PRO A 289 0.46 9.24 2.24
N GLU A 290 -0.52 9.80 2.95
CA GLU A 290 -0.82 11.23 2.84
C GLU A 290 0.27 12.07 3.50
N ILE A 291 0.89 12.96 2.72
CA ILE A 291 1.75 14.01 3.27
C ILE A 291 0.85 15.18 3.60
N LEU A 292 0.81 15.54 4.89
CA LEU A 292 -0.10 16.57 5.39
C LEU A 292 0.22 17.93 4.81
N LEU A 293 -0.83 18.69 4.51
CA LEU A 293 -0.74 20.03 3.94
C LEU A 293 -0.35 21.09 4.99
N ASP A 294 -0.49 20.80 6.29
CA ASP A 294 -0.24 21.74 7.38
C ASP A 294 1.18 22.33 7.33
N GLY A 295 1.32 23.63 7.65
CA GLY A 295 2.59 24.34 7.72
C GLY A 295 2.84 25.36 6.59
N GLU A 296 3.96 26.07 6.73
CA GLU A 296 4.38 27.19 5.86
C GLU A 296 5.42 26.79 4.79
N HIS A 297 5.72 25.50 4.68
CA HIS A 297 6.78 24.97 3.82
C HIS A 297 6.47 25.19 2.32
N GLY A 298 7.51 25.46 1.53
CA GLY A 298 7.39 25.59 0.08
C GLY A 298 7.24 24.25 -0.64
N ILE A 299 6.87 24.30 -1.93
CA ILE A 299 6.63 23.11 -2.77
C ILE A 299 7.86 22.19 -2.89
N ASP A 300 9.07 22.76 -2.89
CA ASP A 300 10.33 22.01 -2.91
C ASP A 300 10.48 21.10 -1.69
N ARG A 301 10.08 21.59 -0.52
CA ARG A 301 10.16 20.80 0.71
C ARG A 301 9.16 19.65 0.67
N THR A 302 7.95 19.89 0.19
CA THR A 302 6.95 18.82 -0.04
C THR A 302 7.49 17.78 -1.00
N PHE A 303 8.13 18.21 -2.09
CA PHE A 303 8.72 17.32 -3.08
C PHE A 303 9.84 16.43 -2.51
N GLU A 304 10.77 17.02 -1.75
CA GLU A 304 11.85 16.30 -1.08
C GLU A 304 11.31 15.21 -0.13
N VAL A 305 10.35 15.59 0.71
CA VAL A 305 9.71 14.66 1.66
C VAL A 305 8.97 13.56 0.91
N ALA A 306 8.24 13.90 -0.15
CA ALA A 306 7.50 12.93 -0.95
C ALA A 306 8.43 11.92 -1.65
N LEU A 307 9.59 12.36 -2.15
CA LEU A 307 10.59 11.46 -2.73
C LEU A 307 11.09 10.43 -1.72
N LYS A 308 11.27 10.82 -0.45
CA LYS A 308 11.70 9.92 0.63
C LYS A 308 10.60 8.93 0.99
N VAL A 309 9.38 9.43 1.22
CA VAL A 309 8.23 8.60 1.63
C VAL A 309 7.91 7.55 0.57
N TRP A 310 7.79 7.94 -0.70
CA TRP A 310 7.44 7.00 -1.76
C TRP A 310 8.55 5.98 -2.04
N SER A 311 9.82 6.33 -1.79
CA SER A 311 10.93 5.36 -1.88
C SER A 311 10.79 4.24 -0.84
N GLU A 312 10.51 4.59 0.42
CA GLU A 312 10.31 3.63 1.51
C GLU A 312 9.05 2.80 1.32
N VAL A 313 7.95 3.42 0.85
CA VAL A 313 6.70 2.71 0.54
C VAL A 313 6.94 1.61 -0.49
N PHE A 314 7.58 1.91 -1.63
CA PHE A 314 7.83 0.88 -2.65
C PHE A 314 8.86 -0.16 -2.21
N PHE A 315 9.85 0.23 -1.42
CA PHE A 315 10.78 -0.71 -0.79
C PHE A 315 10.02 -1.75 0.04
N TYR A 316 9.19 -1.32 0.98
CA TYR A 316 8.47 -2.26 1.84
C TYR A 316 7.33 -3.01 1.14
N LEU A 317 6.69 -2.43 0.12
CA LEU A 317 5.73 -3.15 -0.73
C LEU A 317 6.42 -4.33 -1.43
N ALA A 318 7.64 -4.14 -1.94
CA ALA A 318 8.43 -5.21 -2.53
C ALA A 318 8.83 -6.28 -1.49
N GLU A 319 9.32 -5.86 -0.32
CA GLU A 319 9.68 -6.79 0.78
C GLU A 319 8.50 -7.62 1.29
N ASN A 320 7.27 -7.13 1.15
CA ASN A 320 6.04 -7.85 1.50
C ASN A 320 5.42 -8.61 0.31
N ASN A 321 6.14 -8.74 -0.81
CA ASN A 321 5.70 -9.44 -2.01
C ASN A 321 4.34 -8.95 -2.54
N VAL A 322 4.12 -7.63 -2.55
CA VAL A 322 2.88 -7.04 -3.07
C VAL A 322 2.91 -7.03 -4.60
N LEU A 323 1.84 -7.50 -5.24
CA LEU A 323 1.66 -7.46 -6.69
C LEU A 323 1.31 -6.04 -7.14
N PHE A 324 2.22 -5.33 -7.81
CA PHE A 324 2.02 -3.91 -8.15
C PHE A 324 0.93 -3.69 -9.22
N GLU A 325 0.70 -4.65 -10.11
CA GLU A 325 -0.37 -4.61 -11.10
C GLU A 325 -1.77 -4.68 -10.47
N GLY A 326 -1.84 -5.14 -9.22
CA GLY A 326 -3.04 -5.29 -8.42
C GLY A 326 -3.15 -4.30 -7.27
N ILE A 327 -2.49 -3.13 -7.34
CA ILE A 327 -2.68 -2.02 -6.38
C ILE A 327 -3.20 -0.76 -7.07
N LEU A 328 -3.65 0.19 -6.27
CA LEU A 328 -3.84 1.59 -6.69
C LEU A 328 -3.10 2.48 -5.69
N LEU A 329 -2.63 3.64 -6.14
CA LEU A 329 -2.01 4.62 -5.24
C LEU A 329 -2.95 5.78 -5.00
N LYS A 330 -2.93 6.33 -3.78
CA LYS A 330 -3.64 7.56 -3.43
C LYS A 330 -2.67 8.55 -2.77
N PRO A 331 -1.78 9.18 -3.55
CA PRO A 331 -0.90 10.23 -3.06
C PRO A 331 -1.65 11.55 -2.84
N SER A 332 -1.09 12.39 -1.98
CA SER A 332 -1.28 13.84 -2.05
C SER A 332 -0.58 14.39 -3.31
N MET A 333 -1.15 15.42 -3.92
CA MET A 333 -0.42 16.22 -4.91
C MET A 333 0.75 16.94 -4.21
N VAL A 334 1.80 17.27 -4.98
CA VAL A 334 2.93 18.04 -4.45
C VAL A 334 2.57 19.53 -4.51
N THR A 335 2.16 20.07 -3.38
CA THR A 335 1.76 21.47 -3.21
C THR A 335 2.60 22.14 -2.12
N PRO A 336 2.72 23.47 -2.11
CA PRO A 336 3.18 24.17 -0.91
C PRO A 336 2.20 23.93 0.25
N GLY A 337 2.69 24.14 1.47
CA GLY A 337 1.87 24.02 2.68
C GLY A 337 0.70 25.00 2.68
N ALA A 338 -0.36 24.68 3.42
CA ALA A 338 -1.60 25.46 3.45
C ALA A 338 -1.37 26.91 3.88
N GLU A 339 -0.42 27.11 4.80
CA GLU A 339 -0.04 28.40 5.40
C GLU A 339 1.11 29.07 4.65
N CYS A 340 1.63 28.44 3.57
CA CYS A 340 2.66 29.05 2.73
C CYS A 340 2.12 30.32 2.05
N LYS A 341 2.92 31.39 2.09
CA LYS A 341 2.57 32.69 1.48
C LYS A 341 2.56 32.62 -0.05
N GLU A 342 3.38 31.74 -0.62
CA GLU A 342 3.47 31.52 -2.05
C GLU A 342 2.52 30.40 -2.48
N ARG A 343 1.61 30.72 -3.39
CA ARG A 343 0.72 29.72 -4.01
C ARG A 343 1.38 29.19 -5.27
N ALA A 344 1.28 27.88 -5.48
CA ALA A 344 1.70 27.25 -6.72
C ALA A 344 0.55 27.30 -7.75
N THR A 345 0.90 27.56 -9.00
CA THR A 345 -0.04 27.40 -10.13
C THR A 345 -0.33 25.92 -10.40
N PRO A 346 -1.44 25.59 -11.09
CA PRO A 346 -1.72 24.21 -11.48
C PRO A 346 -0.61 23.54 -12.30
N GLN A 347 0.05 24.30 -13.19
CA GLN A 347 1.22 23.83 -13.93
C GLN A 347 2.38 23.48 -13.02
N GLN A 348 2.71 24.33 -12.04
CA GLN A 348 3.78 24.03 -11.09
C GLN A 348 3.45 22.79 -10.24
N VAL A 349 2.20 22.68 -9.74
CA VAL A 349 1.76 21.48 -9.00
C VAL A 349 1.89 20.23 -9.87
N ALA A 350 1.47 20.29 -11.13
CA ALA A 350 1.58 19.19 -12.07
C ALA A 350 3.04 18.81 -12.33
N ASP A 351 3.93 19.77 -12.60
CA ASP A 351 5.34 19.52 -12.88
C ASP A 351 6.04 18.79 -11.71
N TYR A 352 5.86 19.29 -10.49
CA TYR A 352 6.44 18.67 -9.30
C TYR A 352 5.85 17.29 -9.02
N THR A 353 4.54 17.15 -9.17
CA THR A 353 3.84 15.89 -8.91
C THR A 353 4.23 14.81 -9.91
N LEU A 354 4.21 15.12 -11.22
CA LEU A 354 4.59 14.16 -12.26
C LEU A 354 6.08 13.80 -12.16
N LYS A 355 6.95 14.77 -11.86
CA LYS A 355 8.38 14.52 -11.60
C LYS A 355 8.59 13.56 -10.43
N LEU A 356 7.78 13.65 -9.37
CA LEU A 356 7.81 12.71 -8.25
C LEU A 356 7.41 11.31 -8.74
N LEU A 357 6.29 11.21 -9.45
CA LEU A 357 5.78 9.93 -9.94
C LEU A 357 6.81 9.21 -10.83
N HIS A 358 7.38 9.92 -11.81
CA HIS A 358 8.43 9.40 -12.70
C HIS A 358 9.71 8.94 -11.98
N ARG A 359 10.01 9.49 -10.80
CA ARG A 359 11.21 9.14 -10.04
C ARG A 359 11.02 7.99 -9.06
N ARG A 360 9.78 7.63 -8.72
CA ARG A 360 9.50 6.74 -7.58
C ARG A 360 8.50 5.62 -7.86
N ILE A 361 7.64 5.78 -8.86
CA ILE A 361 6.54 4.85 -9.07
C ILE A 361 6.88 3.93 -10.25
N PRO A 362 6.78 2.60 -10.11
CA PRO A 362 6.95 1.67 -11.22
C PRO A 362 5.77 1.76 -12.22
N PRO A 363 6.00 1.65 -13.54
CA PRO A 363 4.94 1.61 -14.56
C PRO A 363 3.94 0.45 -14.43
N SER A 364 4.23 -0.58 -13.64
CA SER A 364 3.32 -1.71 -13.42
C SER A 364 2.07 -1.33 -12.62
N VAL A 365 2.11 -0.23 -11.87
CA VAL A 365 0.92 0.29 -11.17
C VAL A 365 -0.13 0.73 -12.20
N PRO A 366 -1.40 0.31 -12.08
CA PRO A 366 -2.41 0.68 -13.07
C PRO A 366 -2.91 2.13 -12.93
N GLY A 367 -3.02 2.66 -11.71
CA GLY A 367 -3.63 3.98 -11.47
C GLY A 367 -3.15 4.73 -10.24
N ILE A 368 -3.08 6.05 -10.40
CA ILE A 368 -2.78 7.05 -9.38
C ILE A 368 -4.04 7.88 -9.14
N MET A 369 -4.69 7.66 -8.00
CA MET A 369 -6.00 8.19 -7.66
C MET A 369 -5.85 9.27 -6.60
N PHE A 370 -5.48 10.49 -6.99
CA PHE A 370 -5.09 11.56 -6.07
C PHE A 370 -6.15 11.84 -5.00
N LEU A 371 -5.73 12.05 -3.76
CA LEU A 371 -6.57 12.69 -2.74
C LEU A 371 -6.62 14.20 -2.99
N SER A 372 -7.73 14.85 -2.65
CA SER A 372 -7.87 16.31 -2.78
C SER A 372 -7.21 17.07 -1.62
N GLY A 373 -6.99 16.42 -0.48
CA GLY A 373 -6.51 17.08 0.73
C GLY A 373 -7.43 18.23 1.11
N GLY A 374 -6.85 19.39 1.42
CA GLY A 374 -7.56 20.65 1.75
C GLY A 374 -7.85 21.57 0.56
N GLN A 375 -7.58 21.14 -0.68
CA GLN A 375 -7.81 21.95 -1.89
C GLN A 375 -9.29 22.26 -2.07
N SER A 376 -9.60 23.34 -2.79
CA SER A 376 -10.99 23.61 -3.23
C SER A 376 -11.46 22.58 -4.27
N GLU A 377 -12.77 22.56 -4.57
CA GLU A 377 -13.30 21.68 -5.63
C GLU A 377 -12.66 22.03 -6.98
N VAL A 378 -12.56 23.32 -7.30
CA VAL A 378 -11.99 23.81 -8.56
C VAL A 378 -10.47 23.63 -8.61
N GLU A 379 -9.75 23.92 -7.52
CA GLU A 379 -8.29 23.76 -7.45
C GLU A 379 -7.87 22.31 -7.69
N ALA A 380 -8.54 21.36 -7.04
CA ALA A 380 -8.28 19.93 -7.23
C ALA A 380 -8.51 19.52 -8.70
N THR A 381 -9.59 19.98 -9.32
CA THR A 381 -9.89 19.70 -10.73
C THR A 381 -8.86 20.33 -11.68
N LEU A 382 -8.45 21.59 -11.45
CA LEU A 382 -7.44 22.27 -12.27
C LEU A 382 -6.06 21.59 -12.18
N ASN A 383 -5.64 21.21 -10.98
CA ASN A 383 -4.37 20.51 -10.77
C ASN A 383 -4.37 19.13 -11.46
N LEU A 384 -5.47 18.39 -11.34
CA LEU A 384 -5.63 17.11 -12.05
C LEU A 384 -5.61 17.31 -13.57
N ASN A 385 -6.28 18.35 -14.07
CA ASN A 385 -6.33 18.66 -15.49
C ASN A 385 -4.94 19.00 -16.04
N ALA A 386 -4.16 19.80 -15.30
CA ALA A 386 -2.81 20.18 -15.66
C ALA A 386 -1.89 18.94 -15.77
N MET A 387 -2.03 17.97 -14.85
CA MET A 387 -1.29 16.71 -14.93
C MET A 387 -1.63 15.90 -16.18
N ASN A 388 -2.89 15.88 -16.61
CA ASN A 388 -3.33 15.08 -17.76
C ASN A 388 -3.18 15.78 -19.12
N GLN A 389 -2.48 16.93 -19.20
CA GLN A 389 -2.12 17.56 -20.48
C GLN A 389 -1.01 16.82 -21.26
N SER A 390 -0.47 15.75 -20.68
CA SER A 390 0.56 14.91 -21.29
C SER A 390 0.31 13.42 -20.98
N PRO A 391 0.80 12.48 -21.81
CA PRO A 391 0.62 11.06 -21.58
C PRO A 391 1.52 10.54 -20.45
N HIS A 392 0.98 9.62 -19.64
CA HIS A 392 1.67 8.98 -18.52
C HIS A 392 1.61 7.45 -18.62
N PRO A 393 2.57 6.71 -18.05
CA PRO A 393 2.50 5.26 -18.00
C PRO A 393 1.42 4.73 -17.04
N TRP A 394 0.92 5.60 -16.14
CA TRP A 394 -0.17 5.30 -15.21
C TRP A 394 -1.44 6.04 -15.62
N HIS A 395 -2.59 5.50 -15.22
CA HIS A 395 -3.83 6.27 -15.22
C HIS A 395 -3.83 7.31 -14.10
N VAL A 396 -3.73 8.59 -14.42
CA VAL A 396 -3.73 9.70 -13.44
C VAL A 396 -5.14 10.24 -13.28
N SER A 397 -5.75 10.00 -12.11
CA SER A 397 -7.16 10.31 -11.82
C SER A 397 -7.34 10.74 -10.36
N PHE A 398 -8.58 10.72 -9.87
CA PHE A 398 -9.00 11.26 -8.58
C PHE A 398 -9.58 10.20 -7.65
N SER A 399 -9.40 10.40 -6.35
CA SER A 399 -10.14 9.75 -5.27
C SER A 399 -10.58 10.82 -4.27
N TYR A 400 -11.66 11.51 -4.60
CA TYR A 400 -12.06 12.75 -3.93
C TYR A 400 -13.25 12.56 -3.00
N ALA A 401 -13.13 13.17 -1.81
CA ALA A 401 -14.21 13.32 -0.85
C ALA A 401 -14.75 14.76 -0.91
N ARG A 402 -14.12 15.68 -0.16
CA ARG A 402 -14.50 17.10 -0.11
C ARG A 402 -14.59 17.74 -1.50
N ALA A 403 -13.61 17.52 -2.38
CA ALA A 403 -13.57 18.10 -3.73
C ALA A 403 -14.69 17.61 -4.68
N LEU A 404 -15.47 16.60 -4.27
CA LEU A 404 -16.57 16.05 -5.05
C LEU A 404 -17.93 16.27 -4.35
N GLN A 405 -17.93 16.42 -3.03
CA GLN A 405 -19.13 16.36 -2.22
C GLN A 405 -19.52 17.67 -1.52
N ASN A 406 -18.65 18.70 -1.47
CA ASN A 406 -18.89 19.86 -0.61
C ASN A 406 -20.08 20.70 -1.10
N THR A 407 -20.12 21.02 -2.39
CA THR A 407 -21.25 21.75 -2.98
C THR A 407 -22.52 20.90 -2.92
N CYS A 408 -22.44 19.60 -3.22
CA CYS A 408 -23.56 18.66 -3.10
C CYS A 408 -24.19 18.67 -1.68
N LEU A 409 -23.37 18.54 -0.64
CA LEU A 409 -23.81 18.52 0.76
C LEU A 409 -24.49 19.85 1.15
N LYS A 410 -23.91 20.99 0.77
CA LYS A 410 -24.47 22.32 1.06
C LYS A 410 -25.79 22.57 0.34
N THR A 411 -25.88 22.17 -0.93
CA THR A 411 -27.11 22.28 -1.72
C THR A 411 -28.21 21.40 -1.15
N TRP A 412 -27.88 20.19 -0.70
CA TRP A 412 -28.85 19.31 -0.04
C TRP A 412 -29.40 19.94 1.24
N GLY A 413 -28.53 20.36 2.15
CA GLY A 413 -28.93 20.99 3.41
C GLY A 413 -29.82 20.09 4.28
N GLY A 414 -29.79 18.77 4.08
CA GLY A 414 -30.63 17.82 4.79
C GLY A 414 -32.09 17.74 4.37
N ARG A 415 -32.48 18.44 3.29
CA ARG A 415 -33.88 18.62 2.88
C ARG A 415 -34.25 17.70 1.72
N PRO A 416 -35.32 16.88 1.83
CA PRO A 416 -35.75 15.98 0.75
C PRO A 416 -36.04 16.67 -0.59
N GLU A 417 -36.60 17.88 -0.55
CA GLU A 417 -36.91 18.69 -1.73
C GLU A 417 -35.65 19.14 -2.50
N ASN A 418 -34.48 19.13 -1.85
CA ASN A 418 -33.21 19.54 -2.45
C ASN A 418 -32.40 18.37 -3.04
N VAL A 419 -32.88 17.13 -2.94
CA VAL A 419 -32.14 15.93 -3.39
C VAL A 419 -31.72 16.06 -4.86
N LYS A 420 -32.65 16.46 -5.73
CA LYS A 420 -32.36 16.58 -7.17
C LYS A 420 -31.28 17.63 -7.45
N ALA A 421 -31.42 18.82 -6.87
CA ALA A 421 -30.44 19.90 -7.03
C ALA A 421 -29.04 19.50 -6.50
N ALA A 422 -28.99 18.77 -5.38
CA ALA A 422 -27.74 18.27 -4.82
C ALA A 422 -27.09 17.18 -5.68
N GLN A 423 -27.88 16.28 -6.27
CA GLN A 423 -27.40 15.28 -7.21
C GLN A 423 -26.89 15.92 -8.51
N ASP A 424 -27.55 16.97 -9.00
CA ASP A 424 -27.09 17.72 -10.17
C ASP A 424 -25.75 18.41 -9.88
N ALA A 425 -25.57 18.97 -8.68
CA ALA A 425 -24.29 19.53 -8.25
C ALA A 425 -23.18 18.46 -8.14
N LEU A 426 -23.52 17.25 -7.65
CA LEU A 426 -22.59 16.12 -7.60
C LEU A 426 -22.15 15.71 -9.00
N LEU A 427 -23.09 15.55 -9.93
CA LEU A 427 -22.83 15.15 -11.31
C LEU A 427 -22.01 16.21 -12.05
N LEU A 428 -22.27 17.50 -11.79
CA LEU A 428 -21.47 18.59 -12.34
C LEU A 428 -20.00 18.46 -11.93
N ARG A 429 -19.71 18.23 -10.64
CA ARG A 429 -18.32 17.99 -10.19
C ARG A 429 -17.74 16.68 -10.67
N ALA A 430 -18.54 15.61 -10.73
CA ALA A 430 -18.06 14.33 -11.25
C ALA A 430 -17.65 14.45 -12.72
N ASN A 431 -18.45 15.15 -13.55
CA ASN A 431 -18.13 15.44 -14.94
C ASN A 431 -16.89 16.35 -15.08
N ALA A 432 -16.78 17.40 -14.27
CA ALA A 432 -15.59 18.26 -14.30
C ALA A 432 -14.29 17.49 -14.01
N ASN A 433 -14.30 16.61 -13.00
CA ASN A 433 -13.16 15.76 -12.69
C ASN A 433 -12.90 14.69 -13.76
N SER A 434 -13.96 14.18 -14.41
CA SER A 434 -13.86 13.30 -15.58
C SER A 434 -13.16 14.00 -16.75
N LEU A 435 -13.55 15.23 -17.08
CA LEU A 435 -12.89 16.06 -18.10
C LEU A 435 -11.44 16.38 -17.71
N ALA A 436 -11.17 16.64 -16.44
CA ALA A 436 -9.81 16.88 -15.95
C ALA A 436 -8.92 15.63 -16.07
N GLN A 437 -9.46 14.43 -15.81
CA GLN A 437 -8.76 13.17 -16.07
C GLN A 437 -8.38 13.05 -17.56
N LEU A 438 -9.23 13.54 -18.47
CA LEU A 438 -8.97 13.53 -19.90
C LEU A 438 -8.11 14.71 -20.39
N GLY A 439 -7.69 15.62 -19.51
CA GLY A 439 -6.96 16.83 -19.89
C GLY A 439 -7.80 17.84 -20.69
N LYS A 440 -9.12 17.85 -20.51
CA LYS A 440 -10.07 18.65 -21.32
C LYS A 440 -10.88 19.66 -20.51
N TYR A 441 -10.58 19.82 -19.23
CA TYR A 441 -11.32 20.74 -18.38
C TYR A 441 -10.79 22.18 -18.54
N THR A 442 -11.71 23.12 -18.75
CA THR A 442 -11.39 24.55 -18.99
C THR A 442 -11.61 25.45 -17.77
N GLY A 443 -12.43 25.02 -16.80
CA GLY A 443 -12.80 25.83 -15.63
C GLY A 443 -13.78 26.97 -15.92
N GLU A 444 -14.35 27.03 -17.12
CA GLU A 444 -15.37 28.03 -17.47
C GLU A 444 -16.69 27.74 -16.74
N GLY A 445 -17.30 28.80 -16.18
CA GLY A 445 -18.62 28.70 -15.51
C GLY A 445 -18.58 28.26 -14.04
N GLU A 446 -17.41 28.15 -13.42
CA GLU A 446 -17.29 27.76 -12.01
C GLU A 446 -17.76 28.84 -11.04
N SER A 447 -18.54 28.43 -10.02
CA SER A 447 -19.04 29.31 -8.97
C SER A 447 -17.94 29.75 -8.01
N GLU A 448 -18.11 30.90 -7.36
CA GLU A 448 -17.17 31.41 -6.34
C GLU A 448 -17.08 30.47 -5.13
N GLU A 449 -18.18 29.79 -4.78
CA GLU A 449 -18.23 28.81 -3.70
C GLU A 449 -17.33 27.61 -3.97
N ALA A 450 -17.31 27.09 -5.21
CA ALA A 450 -16.51 25.93 -5.59
C ALA A 450 -15.00 26.25 -5.61
N LYS A 451 -14.64 27.53 -5.76
CA LYS A 451 -13.25 28.02 -5.74
C LYS A 451 -12.67 28.16 -4.33
N LYS A 452 -13.50 28.22 -3.28
CA LYS A 452 -13.02 28.41 -1.89
C LYS A 452 -12.30 27.16 -1.35
N GLY A 453 -11.08 27.35 -0.84
CA GLY A 453 -10.29 26.30 -0.21
C GLY A 453 -11.00 25.65 0.98
N MET A 454 -10.70 24.36 1.22
CA MET A 454 -11.38 23.53 2.23
C MET A 454 -10.45 23.03 3.33
N PHE A 455 -9.25 23.62 3.43
CA PHE A 455 -8.27 23.27 4.45
C PHE A 455 -8.79 23.60 5.85
N VAL A 456 -8.52 22.69 6.78
CA VAL A 456 -8.79 22.85 8.20
C VAL A 456 -7.52 22.42 8.93
N LYS A 457 -6.90 23.32 9.69
CA LYS A 457 -5.67 23.04 10.44
C LYS A 457 -5.88 21.90 11.42
N GLY A 458 -4.98 20.91 11.41
CA GLY A 458 -5.07 19.74 12.28
C GLY A 458 -6.31 18.87 12.05
N TYR A 459 -6.78 18.77 10.79
CA TYR A 459 -7.96 17.95 10.47
C TYR A 459 -7.71 16.45 10.76
N VAL A 460 -8.56 15.86 11.60
CA VAL A 460 -8.54 14.42 11.93
C VAL A 460 -9.82 13.75 11.42
N TYR A 461 -9.62 12.66 10.65
CA TYR A 461 -10.62 11.80 9.99
C TYR A 461 -11.32 10.80 10.91
#